data_AF-A0A6G3Y077-F1
#
_entry.id   AF-A0A6G3Y077-F1
#
_cell.length_a   1.000
_cell.length_b   1.000
_cell.length_c   1.000
_cell.angle_alpha   90.00
_cell.angle_beta   90.00
_cell.angle_gamma   90.00
#
_symmetry.space_group_name_H-M   'P 1'
#
loop_
_entity.id
_entity.type
_entity.pdbx_description
1 polymer ?
#
loop_
_entity_poly.entity_id
_entity_poly.type
_entity_poly.pdbx_seq_one_letter_code
_entity_poly.pdbx_strand_id
1 'polypeptide(L)'
;RVDSDQSFVDRLNDLFLSPVNGLYGVQDAKTGEVGPDLAGELYGSAGVFLFVLAIGAFITVVFATGALDRGIGRLAHRLRDRGALLIAGVMLVFALLGTVEGFAEETLGFYGLIIPLMLALGYDRMVATGTIILGAGIGVLCSTVNPFATGVASSAADISLGDGIVLRAIMWVVLTAVTIAYVIRYAGRVRKNPDR
;
A
#
# COMPACT_ATOMS: atom_id res chain seq x y z
N ARG A 1 28.53 -28.25 6.44
CA ARG A 1 29.13 -28.26 5.08
C ARG A 1 28.98 -29.69 4.60
N VAL A 2 28.08 -29.94 3.66
CA VAL A 2 27.91 -31.29 3.09
C VAL A 2 29.01 -31.47 2.06
N ASP A 3 29.84 -32.50 2.17
CA ASP A 3 30.81 -32.84 1.14
C ASP A 3 30.05 -33.24 -0.13
N SER A 4 30.32 -32.53 -1.23
CA SER A 4 29.65 -32.77 -2.51
C SER A 4 30.70 -33.13 -3.55
N ASP A 5 30.62 -34.35 -4.08
CA ASP A 5 31.48 -34.87 -5.16
C ASP A 5 31.21 -34.23 -6.54
N GLN A 6 30.31 -33.24 -6.62
CA GLN A 6 29.94 -32.59 -7.87
C GLN A 6 31.03 -31.63 -8.38
N SER A 7 31.32 -31.70 -9.68
CA SER A 7 32.25 -30.77 -10.34
C SER A 7 31.66 -29.36 -10.42
N PHE A 8 32.50 -28.36 -10.68
CA PHE A 8 32.05 -26.96 -10.81
C PHE A 8 30.98 -26.79 -11.89
N VAL A 9 31.08 -27.52 -13.00
CA VAL A 9 30.12 -27.47 -14.10
C VAL A 9 28.80 -28.13 -13.70
N ASP A 10 28.86 -29.23 -12.94
CA ASP A 10 27.66 -29.91 -12.45
C ASP A 10 26.91 -29.03 -11.44
N ARG A 11 27.63 -28.33 -10.57
CA ARG A 11 27.02 -27.35 -9.65
C ARG A 11 26.44 -26.14 -10.37
N LEU A 12 27.04 -25.74 -11.50
CA LEU A 12 26.53 -24.63 -12.30
C LEU A 12 25.28 -25.06 -13.08
N ASN A 13 25.27 -26.27 -13.62
CA ASN A 13 24.10 -26.87 -14.24
C ASN A 13 23.00 -27.09 -13.19
N ASP A 14 23.32 -27.58 -12.00
CA ASP A 14 22.38 -27.67 -10.87
C ASP A 14 21.93 -26.29 -10.40
N LEU A 15 22.71 -25.22 -10.52
CA LEU A 15 22.23 -23.87 -10.24
C LEU A 15 21.21 -23.38 -11.29
N PHE A 16 21.39 -23.77 -12.56
CA PHE A 16 20.48 -23.43 -13.66
C PHE A 16 19.26 -24.35 -13.76
N LEU A 17 19.40 -25.62 -13.37
CA LEU A 17 18.39 -26.67 -13.42
C LEU A 17 17.74 -26.92 -12.07
N SER A 18 18.34 -26.45 -10.97
CA SER A 18 17.64 -26.35 -9.70
C SER A 18 16.37 -25.60 -10.05
N PRO A 19 15.20 -26.20 -9.78
CA PRO A 19 13.99 -25.43 -9.85
C PRO A 19 14.26 -24.19 -9.00
N VAL A 20 13.69 -23.04 -9.37
CA VAL A 20 13.66 -21.89 -8.46
C VAL A 20 12.70 -22.28 -7.31
N ASN A 21 13.13 -23.26 -6.53
CA ASN A 21 12.40 -23.98 -5.50
C ASN A 21 12.25 -22.96 -4.38
N GLY A 22 11.11 -22.29 -4.42
CA GLY A 22 10.76 -21.19 -3.53
C GLY A 22 9.86 -20.14 -4.17
N LEU A 23 9.85 -20.00 -5.50
CA LEU A 23 9.10 -18.91 -6.14
C LEU A 23 7.66 -19.30 -6.51
N TYR A 24 7.42 -20.41 -7.22
CA TYR A 24 6.08 -20.94 -7.49
C TYR A 24 6.13 -22.34 -8.12
N GLY A 25 5.13 -23.18 -7.88
CA GLY A 25 4.97 -24.49 -8.53
C GLY A 25 3.75 -25.27 -8.02
N VAL A 26 3.47 -26.46 -8.54
CA VAL A 26 2.42 -27.33 -8.00
C VAL A 26 3.06 -28.36 -7.08
N GLN A 27 2.70 -28.32 -5.79
CA GLN A 27 3.14 -29.31 -4.82
C GLN A 27 2.20 -30.51 -4.84
N ASP A 28 2.75 -31.69 -5.14
CA ASP A 28 2.00 -32.94 -5.04
C ASP A 28 1.81 -33.33 -3.57
N ALA A 29 0.56 -33.54 -3.17
CA ALA A 29 0.19 -33.87 -1.79
C ALA A 29 0.73 -35.22 -1.30
N LYS A 30 1.15 -36.11 -2.19
CA LYS A 30 1.66 -37.45 -1.85
C LYS A 30 3.17 -37.50 -1.73
N THR A 31 3.89 -36.76 -2.56
CA THR A 31 5.36 -36.80 -2.62
C THR A 31 6.00 -35.60 -1.94
N GLY A 32 5.26 -34.49 -1.76
CA GLY A 32 5.78 -33.23 -1.23
C GLY A 32 6.67 -32.46 -2.23
N GLU A 33 6.92 -33.04 -3.40
CA GLU A 33 7.71 -32.47 -4.48
C GLU A 33 6.95 -31.33 -5.17
N VAL A 34 7.69 -30.34 -5.67
CA VAL A 34 7.15 -29.18 -6.38
C VAL A 34 7.61 -29.22 -7.83
N GLY A 35 6.66 -29.23 -8.77
CA GLY A 35 6.95 -29.38 -10.20
C GLY A 35 5.89 -28.73 -11.09
N PRO A 36 6.23 -28.41 -12.35
CA PRO A 36 5.32 -27.77 -13.31
C PRO A 36 4.24 -28.71 -13.87
N ASP A 37 4.46 -30.02 -13.79
CA ASP A 37 3.64 -31.12 -14.33
C ASP A 37 2.94 -31.95 -13.24
N LEU A 38 3.12 -31.57 -11.98
CA LEU A 38 2.48 -32.19 -10.83
C LEU A 38 1.03 -31.73 -10.67
N ALA A 39 0.22 -32.54 -9.98
CA ALA A 39 -1.15 -32.22 -9.63
C ALA A 39 -1.29 -32.11 -8.10
N GLY A 40 -1.74 -30.95 -7.63
CA GLY A 40 -1.81 -30.65 -6.20
C GLY A 40 -2.01 -29.15 -5.93
N GLU A 41 -1.41 -28.64 -4.86
CA GLU A 41 -1.62 -27.26 -4.41
C GLU A 41 -0.59 -26.28 -4.98
N LEU A 42 -1.00 -25.04 -5.21
CA LEU A 42 -0.12 -23.99 -5.69
C LEU A 42 0.82 -23.57 -4.55
N TYR A 43 2.11 -23.86 -4.69
CA TYR A 43 3.12 -23.67 -3.66
C TYR A 43 3.97 -22.42 -3.92
N GLY A 44 4.57 -21.88 -2.86
CA GLY A 44 5.47 -20.71 -2.92
C GLY A 44 4.73 -19.36 -3.07
N SER A 45 5.37 -18.40 -3.73
CA SER A 45 4.88 -17.02 -3.91
C SER A 45 3.75 -16.87 -4.93
N ALA A 46 3.24 -17.98 -5.48
CA ALA A 46 2.21 -17.97 -6.51
C ALA A 46 0.92 -17.27 -6.07
N GLY A 47 0.53 -17.44 -4.79
CA GLY A 47 -0.62 -16.73 -4.20
C GLY A 47 -0.42 -15.21 -4.16
N VAL A 48 0.79 -14.75 -3.81
CA VAL A 48 1.14 -13.32 -3.82
C VAL A 48 1.12 -12.76 -5.25
N PHE A 49 1.67 -13.49 -6.21
CA PHE A 49 1.65 -13.09 -7.61
C PHE A 49 0.21 -12.90 -8.15
N LEU A 50 -0.66 -13.87 -7.92
CA LEU A 50 -2.07 -13.80 -8.35
C LEU A 50 -2.82 -12.67 -7.64
N PHE A 51 -2.53 -12.44 -6.35
CA PHE A 51 -3.10 -11.31 -5.61
C PHE A 51 -2.64 -9.95 -6.17
N VAL A 52 -1.35 -9.78 -6.47
CA VAL A 52 -0.81 -8.57 -7.08
C VAL A 52 -1.45 -8.32 -8.46
N LEU A 53 -1.63 -9.37 -9.28
CA LEU A 53 -2.31 -9.24 -10.57
C LEU A 53 -3.77 -8.83 -10.40
N ALA A 54 -4.49 -9.41 -9.44
CA ALA A 54 -5.88 -9.07 -9.15
C ALA A 54 -6.03 -7.62 -8.65
N ILE A 55 -5.12 -7.16 -7.78
CA ILE A 55 -5.07 -5.77 -7.33
C ILE A 55 -4.76 -4.83 -8.51
N GLY A 56 -3.79 -5.16 -9.35
CA GLY A 56 -3.47 -4.37 -10.55
C GLY A 56 -4.66 -4.23 -11.50
N ALA A 57 -5.43 -5.31 -11.71
CA ALA A 57 -6.66 -5.27 -12.50
C ALA A 57 -7.74 -4.38 -11.87
N PHE A 58 -7.96 -4.52 -10.55
CA PHE A 58 -8.89 -3.66 -9.80
C PHE A 58 -8.51 -2.18 -9.90
N ILE A 59 -7.24 -1.85 -9.66
CA ILE A 59 -6.72 -0.49 -9.70
C ILE A 59 -6.84 0.10 -11.11
N THR A 60 -6.52 -0.68 -12.14
CA THR A 60 -6.70 -0.25 -13.55
C THR A 60 -8.14 0.13 -13.84
N VAL A 61 -9.13 -0.66 -13.39
CA VAL A 61 -10.55 -0.34 -13.59
C VAL A 61 -10.96 0.91 -12.79
N VAL A 62 -10.50 1.04 -11.54
CA VAL A 62 -10.79 2.21 -10.70
C VAL A 62 -10.28 3.51 -11.33
N PHE A 63 -9.06 3.49 -11.87
CA PHE A 63 -8.50 4.64 -12.58
C PHE A 63 -9.15 4.88 -13.95
N ALA A 64 -9.41 3.82 -14.74
CA ALA A 64 -10.08 3.95 -16.04
C ALA A 64 -11.49 4.55 -15.91
N THR A 65 -12.20 4.23 -14.83
CA THR A 65 -13.52 4.79 -14.56
C THR A 65 -13.47 6.21 -13.99
N GLY A 66 -12.33 6.64 -13.43
CA GLY A 66 -12.21 7.89 -12.67
C GLY A 66 -13.13 7.94 -11.46
N ALA A 67 -13.48 6.77 -10.91
CA ALA A 67 -14.37 6.68 -9.75
C ALA A 67 -13.71 7.28 -8.50
N LEU A 68 -12.41 7.05 -8.35
CA LEU A 68 -11.61 7.56 -7.24
C LEU A 68 -11.48 9.09 -7.29
N ASP A 69 -11.19 9.66 -8.47
CA ASP A 69 -11.11 11.11 -8.69
C ASP A 69 -12.43 11.81 -8.36
N ARG A 70 -13.54 11.26 -8.87
CA ARG A 70 -14.88 11.79 -8.58
C ARG A 70 -15.27 11.62 -7.12
N GLY A 71 -14.88 10.51 -6.49
CA GLY A 71 -15.15 10.24 -5.07
C GLY A 71 -14.46 11.25 -4.16
N ILE A 72 -13.14 11.43 -4.33
CA ILE A 72 -12.35 12.40 -3.57
C ILE A 72 -12.82 13.82 -3.90
N GLY A 73 -13.04 14.15 -5.17
CA GLY A 73 -13.58 15.46 -5.56
C GLY A 73 -14.95 15.76 -4.94
N ARG A 74 -15.85 14.78 -4.89
CA ARG A 74 -17.18 14.94 -4.26
C ARG A 74 -17.07 15.11 -2.75
N LEU A 75 -16.22 14.32 -2.08
CA LEU A 75 -15.95 14.47 -0.65
C LEU A 75 -15.41 15.87 -0.37
N ALA A 76 -14.44 16.29 -1.17
CA ALA A 76 -13.76 17.55 -1.02
C ALA A 76 -14.71 18.74 -1.23
N HIS A 77 -15.56 18.67 -2.25
CA HIS A 77 -16.57 19.67 -2.53
C HIS A 77 -17.67 19.74 -1.45
N ARG A 78 -18.04 18.61 -0.84
CA ARG A 78 -19.04 18.54 0.24
C ARG A 78 -18.53 19.08 1.57
N LEU A 79 -17.23 18.95 1.83
CA LEU A 79 -16.59 19.40 3.06
C LEU A 79 -15.90 20.76 2.94
N ARG A 80 -16.02 21.44 1.79
CA ARG A 80 -15.36 22.73 1.53
C ARG A 80 -15.62 23.75 2.63
N ASP A 81 -16.84 23.85 3.15
CA ASP A 81 -17.17 24.86 4.17
C ASP A 81 -16.61 24.52 5.56
N ARG A 82 -16.01 23.34 5.72
CA ARG A 82 -15.48 22.81 6.99
C ARG A 82 -14.04 22.35 6.83
N GLY A 83 -13.12 23.30 6.66
CA GLY A 83 -11.70 23.05 6.36
C GLY A 83 -11.01 21.96 7.21
N ALA A 84 -11.23 21.91 8.52
CA ALA A 84 -10.65 20.86 9.38
C ALA A 84 -11.21 19.46 9.06
N LEU A 85 -12.50 19.34 8.74
CA LEU A 85 -13.10 18.07 8.33
C LEU A 85 -12.69 17.67 6.92
N LEU A 86 -12.46 18.65 6.02
CA LEU A 86 -11.89 18.39 4.71
C LEU A 86 -10.51 17.75 4.84
N ILE A 87 -9.62 18.35 5.64
CA ILE A 87 -8.27 17.82 5.91
C ILE A 87 -8.37 16.39 6.47
N ALA A 88 -9.14 16.19 7.54
CA ALA A 88 -9.31 14.88 8.16
C ALA A 88 -9.87 13.83 7.18
N GLY A 89 -10.90 14.20 6.42
CA GLY A 89 -11.56 13.28 5.48
C GLY A 89 -10.64 12.86 4.33
N VAL A 90 -9.92 13.82 3.73
CA VAL A 90 -8.97 13.53 2.66
C VAL A 90 -7.81 12.69 3.18
N MET A 91 -7.23 13.05 4.33
CA MET A 91 -6.16 12.27 4.96
C MET A 91 -6.59 10.85 5.30
N LEU A 92 -7.81 10.66 5.78
CA LEU A 92 -8.33 9.33 6.13
C LEU A 92 -8.53 8.46 4.88
N VAL A 93 -9.00 9.05 3.78
CA VAL A 93 -9.08 8.33 2.50
C VAL A 93 -7.70 7.92 2.02
N PHE A 94 -6.72 8.82 2.00
CA PHE A 94 -5.36 8.46 1.58
C PHE A 94 -4.65 7.51 2.54
N ALA A 95 -4.88 7.62 3.85
CA ALA A 95 -4.33 6.68 4.82
C ALA A 95 -4.93 5.28 4.66
N LEU A 96 -6.21 5.19 4.29
CA LEU A 96 -6.87 3.92 4.00
C LEU A 96 -6.33 3.31 2.70
N LEU A 97 -6.21 4.10 1.63
CA LEU A 97 -5.65 3.64 0.37
C LEU A 97 -4.17 3.24 0.53
N GLY A 98 -3.38 4.03 1.26
CA GLY A 98 -1.98 3.75 1.54
C GLY A 98 -1.77 2.47 2.36
N THR A 99 -2.63 2.18 3.35
CA THR A 99 -2.48 0.97 4.19
C THR A 99 -2.94 -0.31 3.50
N VAL A 100 -3.87 -0.19 2.54
CA VAL A 100 -4.44 -1.34 1.81
C VAL A 100 -3.66 -1.63 0.54
N GLU A 101 -3.29 -0.60 -0.21
CA GLU A 101 -2.73 -0.75 -1.55
C GLU A 101 -1.32 -0.16 -1.68
N GLY A 102 -0.90 0.75 -0.82
CA GLY A 102 0.41 1.40 -0.97
C GLY A 102 0.37 2.76 -1.66
N PHE A 103 -0.83 3.28 -1.96
CA PHE A 103 -1.20 4.53 -2.62
C PHE A 103 -0.36 5.78 -2.29
N ALA A 104 0.87 5.87 -2.77
CA ALA A 104 1.75 7.02 -2.57
C ALA A 104 2.02 7.73 -3.90
N GLU A 105 2.37 6.99 -4.94
CA GLU A 105 2.72 7.48 -6.27
C GLU A 105 1.50 8.05 -7.02
N GLU A 106 0.34 7.43 -6.82
CA GLU A 106 -0.94 7.78 -7.42
C GLU A 106 -1.47 9.13 -6.89
N THR A 107 -0.99 9.54 -5.71
CA THR A 107 -1.42 10.78 -5.07
C THR A 107 -1.07 12.03 -5.88
N LEU A 108 -0.09 11.94 -6.79
CA LEU A 108 0.39 13.04 -7.64
C LEU A 108 -0.73 13.71 -8.44
N GLY A 109 -1.72 12.94 -8.90
CA GLY A 109 -2.88 13.48 -9.63
C GLY A 109 -3.77 14.39 -8.77
N PHE A 110 -3.81 14.15 -7.46
CA PHE A 110 -4.71 14.85 -6.54
C PHE A 110 -4.23 16.24 -6.14
N TYR A 111 -2.95 16.57 -6.35
CA TYR A 111 -2.42 17.90 -6.06
C TYR A 111 -3.12 18.98 -6.87
N GLY A 112 -3.40 18.70 -8.15
CA GLY A 112 -4.12 19.64 -9.03
C GLY A 112 -5.53 19.98 -8.54
N LEU A 113 -6.16 19.09 -7.78
CA LEU A 113 -7.50 19.28 -7.23
C LEU A 113 -7.47 19.87 -5.81
N ILE A 114 -6.65 19.30 -4.94
CA ILE A 114 -6.64 19.62 -3.50
C ILE A 114 -5.94 20.96 -3.22
N ILE A 115 -4.88 21.31 -3.96
CA ILE A 115 -4.20 22.60 -3.75
C ILE A 115 -5.16 23.78 -3.98
N PRO A 116 -5.83 23.93 -5.15
CA PRO A 116 -6.73 25.06 -5.36
C PRO A 116 -7.88 25.09 -4.34
N LEU A 117 -8.40 23.93 -3.96
CA LEU A 117 -9.46 23.83 -2.96
C LEU A 117 -9.00 24.32 -1.58
N MET A 118 -7.82 23.88 -1.11
CA MET A 118 -7.28 24.31 0.19
C MET A 118 -6.97 25.81 0.21
N LEU A 119 -6.41 26.34 -0.89
CA LEU A 119 -6.17 27.78 -1.06
C LEU A 119 -7.47 28.58 -1.01
N ALA A 120 -8.54 28.09 -1.66
CA ALA A 120 -9.86 28.73 -1.62
C ALA A 120 -10.47 28.79 -0.20
N LEU A 121 -10.00 27.95 0.72
CA LEU A 121 -10.40 27.94 2.14
C LEU A 121 -9.49 28.78 3.05
N GLY A 122 -8.50 29.46 2.48
CA GLY A 122 -7.54 30.28 3.22
C GLY A 122 -6.46 29.45 3.92
N TYR A 123 -6.23 28.21 3.49
CA TYR A 123 -5.04 27.46 3.85
C TYR A 123 -3.92 27.70 2.83
N ASP A 124 -2.71 27.29 3.16
CA ASP A 124 -1.55 27.42 2.29
C ASP A 124 -1.25 26.12 1.53
N ARG A 125 -0.21 26.17 0.69
CA ARG A 125 0.23 25.02 -0.08
C ARG A 125 0.82 23.92 0.80
N MET A 126 1.42 24.24 1.95
CA MET A 126 1.95 23.21 2.84
C MET A 126 0.84 22.41 3.52
N VAL A 127 -0.30 23.02 3.88
CA VAL A 127 -1.48 22.27 4.35
C VAL A 127 -1.95 21.31 3.26
N ALA A 128 -2.08 21.78 2.01
CA ALA A 128 -2.53 20.94 0.91
C ALA A 128 -1.59 19.76 0.66
N THR A 129 -0.30 20.04 0.48
CA THR A 129 0.73 19.02 0.27
C THR A 129 0.84 18.06 1.45
N GLY A 130 0.81 18.57 2.68
CA GLY A 130 0.86 17.77 3.89
C GLY A 130 -0.35 16.86 4.06
N THR A 131 -1.56 17.32 3.70
CA THR A 131 -2.78 16.50 3.70
C THR A 131 -2.62 15.28 2.79
N ILE A 132 -1.98 15.44 1.64
CA ILE A 132 -1.79 14.36 0.66
C ILE A 132 -0.65 13.43 1.09
N ILE A 133 0.59 13.94 1.18
CA ILE A 133 1.78 13.13 1.49
C ILE A 133 1.68 12.45 2.85
N LEU A 134 1.27 13.16 3.90
CA LEU A 134 1.23 12.57 5.23
C LEU A 134 0.05 11.60 5.38
N GLY A 135 -1.08 11.87 4.70
CA GLY A 135 -2.20 10.95 4.65
C GLY A 135 -1.81 9.62 4.01
N ALA A 136 -1.29 9.65 2.79
CA ALA A 136 -0.83 8.46 2.10
C ALA A 136 0.34 7.78 2.81
N GLY A 137 1.37 8.56 3.15
CA GLY A 137 2.60 8.06 3.77
C GLY A 137 2.38 7.36 5.10
N ILE A 138 1.47 7.86 5.96
CA ILE A 138 1.16 7.16 7.22
C ILE A 138 0.40 5.85 6.98
N GLY A 139 -0.44 5.80 5.95
CA GLY A 139 -1.08 4.58 5.49
C GLY A 139 -0.04 3.54 5.07
N VAL A 140 0.86 3.90 4.17
CA VAL A 140 1.96 3.03 3.70
C VAL A 140 2.86 2.60 4.85
N LEU A 141 3.18 3.50 5.78
CA LEU A 141 3.98 3.16 6.95
C LEU A 141 3.34 2.07 7.81
N CYS A 142 2.02 2.09 7.97
CA CYS A 142 1.31 1.11 8.80
C CYS A 142 1.01 -0.20 8.08
N SER A 143 0.84 -0.16 6.74
CA SER A 143 0.68 -1.32 5.84
C SER A 143 -0.08 -2.49 6.47
N THR A 144 -1.38 -2.29 6.73
CA THR A 144 -2.21 -3.32 7.38
C THR A 144 -2.36 -4.55 6.50
N VAL A 145 -2.65 -4.38 5.22
CA VAL A 145 -2.82 -5.49 4.25
C VAL A 145 -2.17 -5.18 2.90
N ASN A 146 -1.23 -4.23 2.88
CA ASN A 146 -0.52 -3.79 1.69
C ASN A 146 0.19 -4.97 1.00
N PRO A 147 -0.18 -5.33 -0.26
CA PRO A 147 0.44 -6.43 -1.01
C PRO A 147 1.94 -6.25 -1.20
N PHE A 148 2.37 -5.01 -1.47
CA PHE A 148 3.72 -4.69 -1.90
C PHE A 148 4.72 -4.65 -0.74
N ALA A 149 4.22 -4.36 0.47
CA ALA A 149 5.03 -4.35 1.69
C ALA A 149 4.79 -5.59 2.54
N THR A 150 3.63 -5.65 3.21
CA THR A 150 3.34 -6.69 4.20
C THR A 150 2.99 -8.03 3.57
N GLY A 151 2.36 -8.03 2.40
CA GLY A 151 2.13 -9.26 1.62
C GLY A 151 3.43 -9.99 1.29
N VAL A 152 4.37 -9.27 0.67
CA VAL A 152 5.71 -9.81 0.35
C VAL A 152 6.45 -10.24 1.62
N ALA A 153 6.47 -9.40 2.66
CA ALA A 153 7.15 -9.73 3.92
C ALA A 153 6.57 -10.98 4.62
N SER A 154 5.25 -11.09 4.69
CA SER A 154 4.57 -12.26 5.26
C SER A 154 4.87 -13.53 4.48
N SER A 155 4.85 -13.47 3.14
CA SER A 155 5.22 -14.63 2.30
C SER A 155 6.67 -15.04 2.47
N ALA A 156 7.59 -14.07 2.60
CA ALA A 156 9.02 -14.35 2.79
C ALA A 156 9.32 -14.95 4.17
N ALA A 157 8.49 -14.63 5.17
CA ALA A 157 8.60 -15.15 6.53
C ALA A 157 7.77 -16.43 6.76
N ASP A 158 7.07 -16.93 5.73
CA ASP A 158 6.17 -18.09 5.80
C ASP A 158 5.10 -17.97 6.91
N ILE A 159 4.53 -16.77 7.03
CA ILE A 159 3.48 -16.42 8.00
C ILE A 159 2.23 -15.89 7.29
N SER A 160 1.10 -15.89 7.99
CA SER A 160 -0.12 -15.31 7.43
C SER A 160 -0.01 -13.79 7.30
N LEU A 161 -0.63 -13.22 6.27
CA LEU A 161 -0.80 -11.76 6.15
C LEU A 161 -1.52 -11.19 7.39
N GLY A 162 -2.39 -11.98 8.03
CA GLY A 162 -3.12 -11.62 9.23
C GLY A 162 -2.25 -11.55 10.51
N ASP A 163 -1.03 -12.08 10.49
CA ASP A 163 -0.22 -12.19 11.71
C ASP A 163 0.28 -10.82 12.18
N GLY A 164 -0.30 -10.33 13.28
CA GLY A 164 -0.04 -8.97 13.77
C GLY A 164 -0.95 -7.90 13.15
N ILE A 165 -2.01 -8.27 12.42
CA ILE A 165 -2.97 -7.32 11.83
C ILE A 165 -3.61 -6.41 12.87
N VAL A 166 -3.87 -6.91 14.09
CA VAL A 166 -4.44 -6.12 15.19
C VAL A 166 -3.49 -5.02 15.61
N LEU A 167 -2.20 -5.33 15.76
CA LEU A 167 -1.17 -4.34 16.09
C LEU A 167 -1.06 -3.29 14.99
N ARG A 168 -1.00 -3.72 13.72
CA ARG A 168 -0.96 -2.81 12.57
C ARG A 168 -2.20 -1.92 12.49
N ALA A 169 -3.39 -2.46 12.77
CA ALA A 169 -4.63 -1.70 12.80
C ALA A 169 -4.64 -0.65 13.93
N ILE A 170 -4.15 -1.01 15.13
CA ILE A 170 -4.01 -0.06 16.24
C ILE A 170 -3.01 1.04 15.87
N MET A 171 -1.84 0.66 15.33
CA MET A 171 -0.83 1.62 14.85
C MET A 171 -1.42 2.55 13.80
N TRP A 172 -2.15 2.01 12.81
CA TRP A 172 -2.80 2.78 11.76
C TRP A 172 -3.79 3.80 12.34
N VAL A 173 -4.68 3.39 13.25
CA VAL A 173 -5.65 4.31 13.88
C VAL A 173 -4.92 5.40 14.68
N VAL A 174 -3.97 5.03 15.54
CA VAL A 174 -3.28 5.97 16.43
C VAL A 174 -2.43 6.95 15.63
N LEU A 175 -1.60 6.44 14.72
CA LEU A 175 -0.68 7.28 13.94
C LEU A 175 -1.44 8.15 12.95
N THR A 176 -2.51 7.65 12.31
CA THR A 176 -3.37 8.47 11.46
C THR A 176 -4.01 9.60 12.26
N ALA A 177 -4.55 9.32 13.46
CA ALA A 177 -5.16 10.34 14.31
C ALA A 177 -4.15 11.42 14.74
N VAL A 178 -2.94 11.02 15.16
CA VAL A 178 -1.86 11.95 15.52
C VAL A 178 -1.46 12.83 14.32
N THR A 179 -1.34 12.22 13.14
CA THR A 179 -0.92 12.91 11.93
C THR A 179 -1.99 13.90 11.45
N ILE A 180 -3.27 13.51 11.49
CA ILE A 180 -4.40 14.41 11.21
C ILE A 180 -4.41 15.58 12.19
N ALA A 181 -4.25 15.31 13.49
CA ALA A 181 -4.22 16.36 14.52
C ALA A 181 -3.06 17.34 14.29
N TYR A 182 -1.89 16.85 13.88
CA TYR A 182 -0.75 17.67 13.53
C TYR A 182 -1.04 18.60 12.33
N VAL A 183 -1.61 18.07 11.24
CA VAL A 183 -1.93 18.87 10.04
C VAL A 183 -3.03 19.88 10.34
N ILE A 184 -4.09 19.50 11.05
CA ILE A 184 -5.15 20.43 11.47
C ILE A 184 -4.59 21.55 12.35
N ARG A 185 -3.69 21.22 13.29
CA ARG A 185 -3.02 22.22 14.13
C ARG A 185 -2.17 23.17 13.30
N TYR A 186 -1.45 22.66 12.29
CA TYR A 186 -0.71 23.50 11.36
C TYR A 186 -1.64 24.40 10.54
N ALA A 187 -2.71 23.83 9.97
CA ALA A 187 -3.71 24.56 9.20
C ALA A 187 -4.40 25.67 10.02
N GLY A 188 -4.66 25.42 11.31
CA GLY A 188 -5.17 26.43 12.23
C GLY A 188 -4.18 27.56 12.53
N ARG A 189 -2.86 27.33 12.42
CA ARG A 189 -1.84 28.39 12.54
C ARG A 189 -1.79 29.25 11.28
N VAL A 190 -1.76 28.62 10.11
CA VAL A 190 -1.79 29.31 8.81
C VAL A 190 -3.00 30.21 8.69
N ARG A 191 -4.19 29.71 9.05
CA ARG A 191 -5.42 30.50 8.98
C ARG A 191 -5.46 31.69 9.95
N LYS A 192 -4.70 31.62 11.05
CA LYS A 192 -4.61 32.72 12.04
C LYS A 192 -3.56 33.76 11.67
N ASN A 193 -2.54 33.40 10.90
CA ASN A 193 -1.49 34.29 10.42
C ASN A 193 -1.14 33.93 8.97
N PRO A 194 -1.85 34.51 7.98
CA PRO A 194 -1.67 34.19 6.56
C PRO A 194 -0.30 34.62 5.98
N ASP A 195 0.41 35.52 6.66
CA ASP A 195 1.65 36.14 6.18
C ASP A 195 2.93 35.34 6.55
N ARG A 196 2.80 34.13 7.12
CA ARG A 196 3.93 33.28 7.55
C ARG A 196 3.86 31.86 7.00
#